data_AF-A0A6L3V1B0-F1
#
_entry.id   AF-A0A6L3V1B0-F1
#
_cell.length_a   1.000
_cell.length_b   1.000
_cell.length_c   1.000
_cell.angle_alpha   90.00
_cell.angle_beta   90.00
_cell.angle_gamma   90.00
#
_symmetry.space_group_name_H-M   'P 1'
#
loop_
_entity.id
_entity.type
_entity.pdbx_description
1 polymer ?
#
loop_
_entity_poly.entity_id
_entity_poly.type
_entity_poly.pdbx_seq_one_letter_code
_entity_poly.pdbx_strand_id
1 'polypeptide(L)'
;MKKGSWSSYFLKILWVIGLVILTTIIFNYENQVQQFSMDTFNLIPLFWFKFIISIIFGIYISIIIVRKWTFKFHASLFWCVAIPCLLLAIAFPLIITFSSLIPESIAYSKVFQWIPHPPTSNIFGIVTGLTFVLSFFSSTKRLK
;
A
#
# COMPACT_ATOMS: atom_id res chain seq x y z
N MET A 1 -37.03 -11.56 -5.89
CA MET A 1 -36.03 -12.48 -6.49
C MET A 1 -35.06 -12.94 -5.41
N LYS A 2 -35.05 -14.23 -5.04
CA LYS A 2 -34.08 -14.83 -4.11
C LYS A 2 -32.70 -14.79 -4.77
N LYS A 3 -31.84 -13.87 -4.34
CA LYS A 3 -30.45 -13.76 -4.81
C LYS A 3 -29.70 -14.99 -4.29
N GLY A 4 -29.57 -16.02 -5.13
CA GLY A 4 -28.95 -17.29 -4.77
C GLY A 4 -27.54 -17.07 -4.24
N SER A 5 -27.21 -17.72 -3.12
CA SER A 5 -25.90 -17.68 -2.45
C SER A 5 -24.74 -17.93 -3.43
N TRP A 6 -24.99 -18.69 -4.50
CA TRP A 6 -24.08 -18.96 -5.61
C TRP A 6 -23.51 -17.71 -6.29
N SER A 7 -24.35 -16.70 -6.57
CA SER A 7 -23.90 -15.44 -7.20
C SER A 7 -22.88 -14.69 -6.31
N SER A 8 -23.00 -14.81 -4.99
CA SER A 8 -22.04 -14.22 -4.06
C SER A 8 -20.72 -14.97 -3.99
N TYR A 9 -20.69 -16.28 -4.27
CA TYR A 9 -19.46 -17.07 -4.32
C TYR A 9 -18.68 -16.80 -5.62
N PHE A 10 -19.37 -16.71 -6.76
CA PHE A 10 -18.74 -16.35 -8.04
C PHE A 10 -18.03 -15.00 -7.97
N LEU A 11 -18.65 -14.01 -7.32
CA LEU A 11 -18.06 -12.68 -7.18
C LEU A 11 -16.78 -12.71 -6.33
N LYS A 12 -16.73 -13.53 -5.27
CA LYS A 12 -15.51 -13.75 -4.47
C LYS A 12 -14.40 -14.44 -5.27
N ILE A 13 -14.74 -15.45 -6.07
CA ILE A 13 -13.79 -16.16 -6.93
C ILE A 13 -13.22 -15.19 -7.99
N LEU A 14 -14.07 -14.35 -8.59
CA LEU A 14 -13.64 -13.34 -9.55
C LEU A 14 -12.64 -12.34 -8.93
N TRP A 15 -12.86 -11.93 -7.68
CA TRP A 15 -11.89 -11.11 -6.93
C TRP A 15 -10.54 -11.82 -6.71
N VAL A 16 -10.57 -13.11 -6.37
CA VAL A 16 -9.32 -13.89 -6.22
C VAL A 16 -8.57 -13.99 -7.55
N ILE A 17 -9.28 -14.25 -8.66
CA ILE A 17 -8.69 -14.31 -10.00
C ILE A 17 -8.08 -12.95 -10.36
N GLY A 18 -8.78 -11.85 -10.09
CA GLY A 18 -8.24 -10.50 -10.31
C GLY A 18 -6.97 -10.23 -9.49
N LEU A 19 -6.90 -10.72 -8.25
CA LEU A 19 -5.72 -10.59 -7.39
C LEU A 19 -4.54 -11.37 -7.97
N VAL A 20 -4.77 -12.58 -8.48
CA VAL A 20 -3.74 -13.40 -9.13
C VAL A 20 -3.20 -12.68 -10.38
N ILE A 21 -4.09 -12.18 -11.25
CA ILE A 21 -3.69 -11.44 -12.46
C ILE A 21 -2.87 -10.19 -12.09
N LEU A 22 -3.34 -9.42 -11.11
CA LEU A 22 -2.66 -8.22 -10.62
C LEU A 22 -1.25 -8.57 -10.11
N THR A 23 -1.13 -9.65 -9.32
CA THR A 23 0.15 -10.12 -8.78
C THR A 23 1.11 -10.53 -9.89
N THR A 24 0.64 -11.24 -10.92
CA THR A 24 1.47 -11.64 -12.06
C THR A 24 1.99 -10.43 -12.83
N ILE A 25 1.15 -9.44 -13.11
CA ILE A 25 1.55 -8.21 -13.79
C ILE A 25 2.62 -7.47 -12.97
N ILE A 26 2.38 -7.34 -11.66
CA ILE A 26 3.28 -6.70 -10.72
C ILE A 26 4.64 -7.41 -10.69
N PHE A 27 4.65 -8.73 -10.61
CA PHE A 27 5.88 -9.51 -10.56
C PHE A 27 6.70 -9.39 -11.85
N ASN A 28 6.03 -9.43 -13.01
CA ASN A 28 6.70 -9.23 -14.30
C ASN A 28 7.31 -7.83 -14.41
N TYR A 29 6.59 -6.80 -13.95
CA TYR A 29 7.10 -5.44 -13.97
C TYR A 29 8.20 -5.22 -12.92
N GLU A 30 8.12 -5.86 -11.75
CA GLU A 30 9.19 -5.85 -10.74
C GLU A 30 10.50 -6.36 -11.33
N ASN A 31 10.45 -7.48 -12.06
CA ASN A 31 11.61 -8.03 -12.73
C ASN A 31 12.19 -7.07 -13.77
N GLN A 32 11.36 -6.39 -14.56
CA GLN A 32 11.84 -5.38 -15.53
C GLN A 32 12.50 -4.18 -14.83
N VAL A 33 11.88 -3.67 -13.76
CA VAL A 33 12.45 -2.56 -12.97
C VAL A 33 13.74 -2.98 -12.29
N GLN A 34 13.82 -4.22 -11.81
CA GLN A 34 15.03 -4.77 -11.19
C GLN A 34 16.15 -4.90 -12.22
N GLN A 35 15.88 -5.44 -13.41
CA GLN A 35 16.85 -5.51 -14.51
C GLN A 35 17.35 -4.12 -14.89
N PHE A 36 16.44 -3.17 -15.10
CA PHE A 36 16.80 -1.78 -15.37
C PHE A 36 17.68 -1.17 -14.27
N SER A 37 17.38 -1.47 -13.00
CA SER A 37 18.15 -0.98 -11.85
C SER A 37 19.55 -1.60 -11.77
N MET A 38 19.70 -2.85 -12.18
CA MET A 38 21.00 -3.53 -12.26
C MET A 38 21.85 -2.98 -13.41
N ASP A 39 21.23 -2.70 -14.55
CA ASP A 39 21.92 -2.17 -15.74
C ASP A 39 22.36 -0.70 -15.54
N THR A 40 21.54 0.09 -14.83
CA THR A 40 21.80 1.53 -14.60
C THR A 40 22.44 1.82 -13.25
N PHE A 41 22.69 0.78 -12.43
CA PHE A 41 23.15 0.89 -11.03
C PHE A 41 22.30 1.84 -10.17
N ASN A 42 21.06 2.11 -10.56
CA ASN A 42 20.16 3.02 -9.88
C ASN A 42 18.99 2.24 -9.25
N LEU A 43 19.01 2.10 -7.93
CA LEU A 43 17.99 1.36 -7.17
C LEU A 43 16.76 2.21 -6.79
N ILE A 44 16.80 3.54 -6.99
CA ILE A 44 15.70 4.46 -6.70
C ILE A 44 14.37 4.00 -7.31
N PRO A 45 14.28 3.68 -8.63
CA PRO A 45 13.02 3.26 -9.24
C PRO A 45 12.43 1.99 -8.61
N LEU A 46 13.26 1.05 -8.18
CA LEU A 46 12.82 -0.18 -7.53
C LEU A 46 12.12 0.08 -6.18
N PHE A 47 12.64 1.01 -5.38
CA PHE A 47 12.03 1.35 -4.10
C PHE A 47 10.71 2.11 -4.26
N TRP A 48 10.65 3.05 -5.20
CA TRP A 48 9.39 3.73 -5.55
C TRP A 48 8.33 2.77 -6.08
N PHE A 49 8.75 1.83 -6.91
CA PHE A 49 7.86 0.81 -7.46
C PHE A 49 7.24 -0.06 -6.35
N LYS A 50 8.06 -0.55 -5.41
CA LYS A 50 7.60 -1.32 -4.24
C LYS A 50 6.61 -0.54 -3.38
N PHE A 51 6.87 0.74 -3.13
CA PHE A 51 5.96 1.63 -2.39
C PHE A 51 4.59 1.75 -3.09
N ILE A 52 4.57 2.05 -4.39
CA ILE A 52 3.33 2.22 -5.16
C ILE A 52 2.52 0.93 -5.19
N ILE A 53 3.17 -0.21 -5.46
CA ILE A 53 2.52 -1.53 -5.46
C ILE A 53 1.85 -1.84 -4.14
N SER A 54 2.56 -1.60 -3.05
CA SER A 54 2.07 -1.88 -1.71
C SER A 54 0.77 -1.12 -1.41
N ILE A 55 0.69 0.15 -1.81
CA ILE A 55 -0.54 0.95 -1.73
C ILE A 55 -1.64 0.37 -2.63
N ILE A 56 -1.31 0.02 -3.88
CA ILE A 56 -2.27 -0.59 -4.83
C ILE A 56 -2.86 -1.88 -4.25
N PHE A 57 -2.05 -2.75 -3.64
CA PHE A 57 -2.53 -3.96 -2.97
C PHE A 57 -3.47 -3.64 -1.80
N GLY A 58 -3.10 -2.67 -0.96
CA GLY A 58 -3.96 -2.22 0.13
C GLY A 58 -5.33 -1.73 -0.36
N ILE A 59 -5.33 -0.91 -1.41
CA ILE A 59 -6.55 -0.42 -2.07
C ILE A 59 -7.35 -1.61 -2.63
N TYR A 60 -6.70 -2.53 -3.35
CA TYR A 60 -7.38 -3.69 -3.93
C TYR A 60 -8.09 -4.55 -2.87
N ILE A 61 -7.39 -4.86 -1.78
CA ILE A 61 -7.94 -5.64 -0.65
C ILE A 61 -9.10 -4.88 0.00
N SER A 62 -8.97 -3.58 0.21
CA SER A 62 -10.04 -2.79 0.82
C SER A 62 -11.33 -2.79 -0.02
N ILE A 63 -11.22 -2.77 -1.35
CA ILE A 63 -12.37 -2.84 -2.25
C ILE A 63 -13.11 -4.18 -2.07
N ILE A 64 -12.38 -5.28 -1.85
CA ILE A 64 -12.98 -6.60 -1.56
C ILE A 64 -13.72 -6.57 -0.21
N ILE A 65 -13.19 -5.86 0.79
CA ILE A 65 -13.75 -5.77 2.14
C ILE A 65 -14.99 -4.86 2.20
N VAL A 66 -15.01 -3.78 1.40
CA VAL A 66 -16.10 -2.79 1.40
C VAL A 66 -17.38 -3.43 0.88
N ARG A 67 -18.25 -3.80 1.82
CA ARG A 67 -19.53 -4.48 1.54
C ARG A 67 -20.65 -3.54 1.11
N LYS A 68 -20.53 -2.24 1.42
CA LYS A 68 -21.48 -1.18 1.06
C LYS A 68 -20.70 0.04 0.59
N TRP A 69 -20.93 0.46 -0.65
CA TRP A 69 -20.37 1.68 -1.24
C TRP A 69 -21.13 2.93 -0.80
N THR A 70 -21.32 3.09 0.51
CA THR A 70 -21.92 4.30 1.06
C THR A 70 -20.82 5.23 1.49
N PHE A 71 -20.70 6.38 0.83
CA PHE A 71 -19.71 7.39 1.17
C PHE A 71 -20.02 7.97 2.55
N LYS A 72 -19.20 7.62 3.54
CA LYS A 72 -19.23 8.17 4.90
C LYS A 72 -17.79 8.35 5.35
N PHE A 73 -17.35 9.61 5.35
CA PHE A 73 -15.98 9.94 5.67
C PHE A 73 -15.69 9.79 7.16
N HIS A 74 -14.72 8.94 7.49
CA HIS A 74 -14.23 8.67 8.83
C HIS A 74 -12.90 9.37 9.07
N ALA A 75 -13.00 10.67 9.41
CA ALA A 75 -11.84 11.53 9.65
C ALA A 75 -10.82 10.95 10.64
N SER A 76 -11.27 10.25 11.69
CA SER A 76 -10.36 9.62 12.67
C SER A 76 -9.49 8.52 12.03
N LEU A 77 -10.07 7.67 11.19
CA LEU A 77 -9.32 6.59 10.54
C LEU A 77 -8.34 7.14 9.50
N PHE A 78 -8.74 8.22 8.82
CA PHE A 78 -7.88 8.96 7.90
C PHE A 78 -6.68 9.59 8.60
N TRP A 79 -6.92 10.43 9.60
CA TRP A 79 -5.89 11.25 10.23
C TRP A 79 -5.00 10.47 11.21
N CYS A 80 -5.56 9.50 11.94
CA CYS A 80 -4.79 8.76 12.95
C CYS A 80 -4.08 7.54 12.38
N VAL A 81 -4.48 7.03 11.21
CA VAL A 81 -3.90 5.80 10.65
C VAL A 81 -3.43 5.98 9.21
N ALA A 82 -4.28 6.43 8.29
CA ALA A 82 -3.89 6.53 6.88
C ALA A 82 -2.73 7.52 6.66
N ILE A 83 -2.80 8.73 7.25
CA ILE A 83 -1.75 9.75 7.08
C ILE A 83 -0.42 9.34 7.74
N PRO A 84 -0.35 8.93 9.01
CA PRO A 84 0.92 8.53 9.63
C PRO A 84 1.56 7.34 8.91
N CYS A 85 0.73 6.39 8.46
CA CYS A 85 1.18 5.21 7.74
C CYS A 85 1.70 5.55 6.33
N LEU A 86 1.06 6.51 5.65
CA LEU A 86 1.52 7.05 4.38
C LEU A 86 2.86 7.77 4.54
N LEU A 87 2.99 8.58 5.59
CA LEU A 87 4.22 9.30 5.90
C LEU A 87 5.39 8.35 6.15
N LEU A 88 5.15 7.27 6.91
CA LEU A 88 6.16 6.23 7.14
C LEU A 88 6.52 5.47 5.87
N ALA A 89 5.53 5.13 5.05
CA ALA A 89 5.75 4.38 3.83
C ALA A 89 6.51 5.19 2.77
N ILE A 90 6.26 6.51 2.65
CA ILE A 90 6.94 7.39 1.70
C ILE A 90 8.30 7.89 2.21
N ALA A 91 8.53 7.90 3.52
CA ALA A 91 9.81 8.31 4.09
C ALA A 91 10.97 7.50 3.49
N PHE A 92 10.80 6.18 3.36
CA PHE A 92 11.84 5.28 2.87
C PHE A 92 12.32 5.59 1.43
N PRO A 93 11.45 5.64 0.39
CA PRO A 93 11.88 6.02 -0.95
C PRO A 93 12.43 7.45 -1.03
N LEU A 94 11.91 8.39 -0.23
CA LEU A 94 12.42 9.76 -0.18
C LEU A 94 13.86 9.80 0.35
N ILE A 95 14.13 9.11 1.45
CA ILE A 95 15.46 9.02 2.04
C ILE A 95 16.49 8.50 1.03
N ILE A 96 16.14 7.44 0.28
CA ILE A 96 17.02 6.86 -0.73
C ILE A 96 17.27 7.88 -1.87
N THR A 97 16.21 8.57 -2.31
CA THR A 97 16.29 9.58 -3.37
C THR A 97 17.17 10.77 -2.97
N PHE A 98 17.08 11.21 -1.72
CA PHE A 98 17.82 12.37 -1.18
C PHE A 98 19.11 11.96 -0.44
N SER A 99 19.50 10.70 -0.49
CA SER A 99 20.68 10.19 0.24
C SER A 99 21.97 10.93 -0.11
N SER A 100 22.11 11.41 -1.35
CA SER A 100 23.24 12.21 -1.81
C SER A 100 23.30 13.64 -1.25
N LEU A 101 22.18 14.14 -0.72
CA LEU A 101 22.04 15.49 -0.15
C LEU A 101 22.08 15.47 1.39
N ILE A 102 22.03 14.29 2.01
CA ILE A 102 22.01 14.14 3.46
C ILE A 102 23.47 14.00 3.97
N PRO A 103 23.94 14.89 4.84
CA PRO A 103 25.25 14.78 5.47
C PRO A 103 25.42 13.45 6.21
N GLU A 104 26.58 12.80 6.07
CA GLU A 104 26.88 11.50 6.70
C GLU A 104 26.66 11.52 8.22
N SER A 105 26.91 12.66 8.89
CA SER A 105 26.68 12.83 10.33
C SER A 105 25.22 12.62 10.76
N ILE A 106 24.26 12.83 9.85
CA ILE A 106 22.82 12.67 10.08
C ILE A 106 22.36 11.26 9.65
N ALA A 107 22.96 10.72 8.58
CA ALA A 107 22.65 9.39 8.06
C ALA A 107 22.93 8.25 9.06
N TYR A 108 23.96 8.39 9.90
CA TYR A 108 24.28 7.44 10.98
C TYR A 108 23.60 7.75 12.32
N SER A 109 22.72 8.74 12.38
CA SER A 109 22.01 9.07 13.61
C SER A 109 21.06 7.93 14.02
N LYS A 110 20.93 7.70 15.34
CA LYS A 110 19.98 6.71 15.89
C LYS A 110 18.55 6.90 15.38
N VAL A 111 18.16 8.13 15.05
CA VAL A 111 16.83 8.44 14.50
C VAL A 111 16.63 7.82 13.12
N PHE A 112 17.69 7.78 12.30
CA PHE A 112 17.64 7.14 10.98
C PHE A 112 17.60 5.61 11.06
N GLN A 113 18.16 5.01 12.11
CA GLN A 113 18.05 3.56 12.33
C GLN A 113 16.62 3.10 12.68
N TRP A 114 15.75 4.01 13.13
CA TRP A 114 14.33 3.73 13.39
C TRP A 114 13.47 3.75 12.11
N ILE A 115 14.07 4.13 10.97
CA ILE A 115 13.37 4.05 9.69
C ILE A 115 13.05 2.58 9.41
N PRO A 116 11.79 2.25 9.09
CA PRO A 116 11.37 0.88 8.86
C PRO A 116 12.21 0.23 7.76
N HIS A 117 12.72 -0.97 8.07
CA HIS A 117 13.44 -1.82 7.13
C HIS A 117 12.54 -2.11 5.90
N PRO A 118 13.09 -2.31 4.69
CA PRO A 118 12.32 -2.50 3.45
C PRO A 118 11.16 -3.51 3.48
N PRO A 119 11.20 -4.65 4.23
CA PRO A 119 10.02 -5.51 4.35
C PRO A 119 8.87 -4.86 5.15
N THR A 120 9.19 -4.02 6.14
CA THR A 120 8.18 -3.35 6.98
C THR A 120 7.55 -2.13 6.30
N SER A 121 8.28 -1.42 5.43
CA SER A 121 7.73 -0.31 4.62
C SER A 121 6.61 -0.78 3.69
N ASN A 122 6.72 -2.00 3.17
CA ASN A 122 5.68 -2.61 2.35
C ASN A 122 4.40 -2.92 3.15
N ILE A 123 4.48 -3.15 4.46
CA ILE A 123 3.29 -3.35 5.29
C ILE A 123 2.59 -2.02 5.49
N PHE A 124 3.34 -0.95 5.75
CA PHE A 124 2.79 0.39 5.91
C PHE A 124 2.09 0.89 4.63
N GLY A 125 2.62 0.61 3.43
CA GLY A 125 1.90 0.96 2.19
C GLY A 125 0.57 0.20 2.04
N ILE A 126 0.50 -1.09 2.39
CA ILE A 126 -0.74 -1.89 2.37
C ILE A 126 -1.75 -1.33 3.36
N VAL A 127 -1.32 -1.08 4.60
CA VAL A 127 -2.18 -0.50 5.64
C VAL A 127 -2.67 0.88 5.22
N THR A 128 -1.83 1.70 4.58
CA THR A 128 -2.20 3.00 4.04
C THR A 128 -3.30 2.87 2.99
N GLY A 129 -3.10 2.04 1.97
CA GLY A 129 -4.10 1.84 0.92
C GLY A 129 -5.43 1.29 1.49
N LEU A 130 -5.33 0.40 2.47
CA LEU A 130 -6.48 -0.22 3.09
C LEU A 130 -7.29 0.75 3.96
N THR A 131 -6.61 1.51 4.81
CA THR A 131 -7.22 2.51 5.70
C THR A 131 -7.72 3.73 4.94
N PHE A 132 -7.07 4.11 3.83
CA PHE A 132 -7.53 5.18 2.96
C PHE A 132 -8.93 4.91 2.41
N VAL A 133 -9.14 3.75 1.77
CA VAL A 133 -10.45 3.40 1.21
C VAL A 133 -11.47 3.14 2.32
N LEU A 134 -11.09 2.45 3.39
CA LEU A 134 -11.99 2.23 4.53
C LEU A 134 -12.39 3.54 5.20
N SER A 135 -11.55 4.58 5.19
CA SER A 135 -11.92 5.88 5.70
C SER A 135 -13.10 6.50 4.92
N PHE A 136 -13.22 6.26 3.62
CA PHE A 136 -14.32 6.81 2.81
C PHE A 136 -15.59 5.94 2.83
N PHE A 137 -15.44 4.63 3.03
CA PHE A 137 -16.54 3.68 2.85
C PHE A 137 -16.90 2.86 4.10
N SER A 138 -16.22 3.05 5.23
CA SER A 138 -16.59 2.34 6.45
C SER A 138 -17.93 2.86 6.98
N SER A 139 -18.82 1.92 7.32
CA SER A 139 -20.09 2.24 7.94
C SER A 139 -19.88 2.20 9.45
N THR A 140 -19.68 3.34 10.10
CA THR A 140 -19.70 3.37 11.56
C THR A 140 -21.09 3.00 12.05
N LYS A 141 -21.21 1.81 12.62
CA LYS A 141 -22.21 1.57 13.65
C LYS A 141 -21.74 2.34 14.88
N ARG A 142 -22.34 3.50 15.14
CA ARG A 142 -22.24 4.10 16.49
C ARG A 142 -22.80 3.05 17.43
N LEU A 143 -21.93 2.45 18.25
CA LEU A 143 -22.36 1.82 19.49
C LEU A 143 -22.99 2.96 20.29
N LYS A 144 -24.31 2.87 20.44
CA LYS A 144 -25.14 3.82 21.17
C LYS A 144 -25.25 3.32 22.60
#